data_AF-A0A536TZF3-F1
#
_entry.id   AF-A0A536TZF3-F1
#
_cell.length_a   1.000
_cell.length_b   1.000
_cell.length_c   1.000
_cell.angle_alpha   90.00
_cell.angle_beta   90.00
_cell.angle_gamma   90.00
#
_symmetry.space_group_name_H-M   'P 1'
#
loop_
_entity.id
_entity.type
_entity.pdbx_description
1 polymer ?
#
loop_
_entity_poly.entity_id
_entity_poly.type
_entity_poly.pdbx_seq_one_letter_code
_entity_poly.pdbx_strand_id
1 'polypeptide(L)' 'MSGTGRWQLAPEAETTRVRYDWTVVTTKPWMNVLAPLLQPAFRWNHNQVMSEGGRGLARHLGVNLLSHRGSAVAG' A
#
# COMPACT_ATOMS: atom_id res chain seq x y z
N MET A 1 8.97 11.50 9.31
CA MET A 1 8.80 10.30 8.46
C MET A 1 9.00 10.75 7.04
N SER A 2 9.60 9.94 6.19
CA SER A 2 9.66 10.18 4.75
C SER A 2 9.00 9.00 4.05
N GLY A 3 8.30 9.26 2.95
CA GLY A 3 7.63 8.23 2.19
C GLY A 3 7.80 8.44 0.70
N THR A 4 7.99 7.35 -0.04
CA THR A 4 8.01 7.35 -1.49
C THR A 4 6.92 6.42 -2.00
N GLY A 5 6.06 6.95 -2.87
CA GLY A 5 5.08 6.17 -3.62
C GLY A 5 5.57 5.95 -5.05
N ARG A 6 5.49 4.71 -5.53
CA ARG A 6 5.74 4.37 -6.94
C ARG A 6 4.52 3.67 -7.52
N TRP A 7 4.01 4.23 -8.61
CA TRP A 7 2.96 3.62 -9.41
C TRP A 7 3.57 2.99 -10.66
N GLN A 8 3.10 1.79 -10.99
CA GLN A 8 3.40 1.13 -12.25
C GLN A 8 2.11 0.63 -12.85
N LEU A 9 1.88 1.03 -14.10
CA LEU A 9 0.72 0.63 -14.87
C LEU A 9 1.22 -0.21 -16.03
N ALA A 10 0.61 -1.35 -16.23
CA ALA A 10 0.89 -2.22 -17.36
C ALA A 10 -0.43 -2.69 -17.97
N PRO A 11 -0.55 -2.71 -19.30
CA PRO A 11 -1.71 -3.32 -19.96
C PRO A 11 -1.74 -4.83 -19.68
N GLU A 12 -2.94 -5.37 -19.46
CA GLU A 12 -3.20 -6.79 -19.27
C GLU A 12 -4.48 -7.17 -20.03
N ALA A 13 -4.34 -7.54 -21.31
CA ALA A 13 -5.43 -7.77 -22.24
C ALA A 13 -6.43 -6.58 -22.27
N GLU A 14 -7.67 -6.78 -21.83
CA GLU A 14 -8.71 -5.74 -21.75
C GLU A 14 -8.70 -4.96 -20.42
N THR A 15 -7.67 -5.18 -19.59
CA THR A 15 -7.57 -4.62 -18.24
C THR A 15 -6.24 -3.89 -18.05
N THR A 16 -6.10 -3.18 -16.94
CA THR A 16 -4.84 -2.53 -16.55
C THR A 16 -4.39 -3.07 -15.21
N ARG A 17 -3.20 -3.66 -15.17
CA ARG A 17 -2.54 -4.02 -13.93
C ARG A 17 -1.92 -2.78 -13.32
N VAL A 18 -2.32 -2.47 -12.09
CA VAL A 18 -1.78 -1.36 -11.31
C VAL A 18 -1.02 -1.90 -10.11
N ARG A 19 0.29 -1.62 -10.05
CA ARG A 19 1.13 -1.88 -8.87
C ARG A 19 1.45 -0.57 -8.18
N TYR A 20 1.12 -0.51 -6.90
CA TYR A 20 1.44 0.62 -6.04
C TYR A 20 2.38 0.17 -4.93
N ASP A 21 3.61 0.67 -4.98
CA ASP A 21 4.59 0.49 -3.91
C ASP A 21 4.62 1.75 -3.05
N TRP A 22 4.49 1.56 -1.74
CA TRP A 22 4.60 2.64 -0.77
C TRP A 22 5.62 2.24 0.28
N THR A 23 6.73 2.97 0.32
CA THR A 23 7.80 2.75 1.29
C THR A 23 7.84 3.94 2.23
N VAL A 24 7.74 3.70 3.54
CA VAL A 24 7.83 4.75 4.56
C VAL A 24 8.97 4.43 5.51
N VAL A 25 9.77 5.45 5.81
CA VAL A 25 10.81 5.41 6.83
C VAL A 25 10.38 6.28 8.01
N THR A 26 10.34 5.66 9.20
CA THR A 26 10.08 6.36 10.46
C THR A 26 11.36 7.04 10.94
N THR A 27 11.33 8.36 11.03
CA THR A 27 12.50 9.18 11.41
C THR A 27 12.50 9.59 12.88
N LYS A 28 11.44 9.27 13.64
CA LYS A 28 11.30 9.68 15.05
C LYS A 28 11.89 8.59 15.95
N PRO A 29 12.82 8.90 16.88
CA PRO A 29 13.50 7.90 17.70
C PRO A 29 12.54 7.01 18.50
N TRP A 30 11.51 7.60 19.13
CA TRP A 30 10.53 6.83 19.90
C TRP A 30 9.75 5.82 19.06
N MET A 31 9.51 6.12 17.78
CA MET A 31 8.82 5.19 16.87
C MET A 31 9.70 4.00 16.52
N ASN A 32 11.01 4.21 16.40
CA ASN A 32 11.96 3.15 16.10
C ASN A 32 12.19 2.26 17.32
N VAL A 33 12.18 2.82 18.53
CA VAL A 33 12.25 2.06 19.78
C VAL A 33 11.00 1.20 19.99
N LEU A 34 9.80 1.75 19.75
CA LEU A 34 8.54 1.02 19.89
C LEU A 34 8.19 0.19 18.65
N ALA A 35 9.00 0.24 17.59
CA ALA A 35 8.72 -0.42 16.32
C ALA A 35 8.44 -1.92 16.47
N PRO A 36 9.21 -2.73 17.23
CA PRO A 36 8.96 -4.17 17.32
C PRO A 36 7.56 -4.51 17.87
N LEU A 37 7.05 -3.69 18.80
CA LEU A 37 5.72 -3.88 19.38
C LEU A 37 4.61 -3.38 18.44
N LEU A 38 4.86 -2.29 17.72
CA LEU A 38 3.86 -1.63 16.87
C LEU A 38 3.89 -2.12 15.41
N GLN A 39 4.94 -2.83 14.98
CA GLN A 39 5.12 -3.36 13.62
C GLN A 39 3.91 -4.16 13.13
N PRO A 40 3.33 -5.13 13.88
CA PRO A 40 2.17 -5.86 13.40
C PRO A 40 0.94 -4.94 13.21
N ALA A 41 0.72 -4.00 14.13
CA ALA A 41 -0.38 -3.04 14.04
C ALA A 41 -0.19 -2.08 12.84
N PHE A 42 1.02 -1.58 12.62
CA PHE A 42 1.35 -0.73 11.48
C PHE A 42 1.21 -1.47 10.15
N ARG A 43 1.63 -2.73 10.06
CA ARG A 43 1.45 -3.56 8.87
C ARG A 43 -0.03 -3.80 8.58
N TRP A 44 -0.81 -4.13 9.60
CA TRP A 44 -2.25 -4.32 9.45
C TRP A 44 -2.93 -3.04 8.97
N ASN A 45 -2.67 -1.92 9.64
CA ASN A 45 -3.22 -0.62 9.26
C ASN A 45 -2.82 -0.23 7.83
N HIS A 46 -1.55 -0.44 7.46
CA HIS A 46 -1.07 -0.20 6.11
C HIS A 46 -1.79 -1.06 5.06
N ASN A 47 -1.97 -2.35 5.33
CA ASN A 47 -2.69 -3.24 4.42
C ASN A 47 -4.15 -2.80 4.23
N GLN A 48 -4.83 -2.38 5.30
CA GLN A 48 -6.20 -1.90 5.23
C GLN A 48 -6.30 -0.60 4.41
N VAL A 49 -5.42 0.36 4.67
CA VAL A 49 -5.35 1.61 3.89
C VAL A 49 -5.11 1.34 2.41
N MET A 50 -4.22 0.39 2.07
CA MET A 50 -3.93 0.05 0.67
C MET A 50 -5.09 -0.69 -0.02
N SER A 51 -5.79 -1.57 0.70
CA SER A 51 -7.00 -2.23 0.20
C SER A 51 -8.10 -1.22 -0.10
N GLU A 52 -8.37 -0.30 0.84
CA GLU A 52 -9.34 0.77 0.64
C GLU A 52 -8.90 1.77 -0.45
N GLY A 53 -7.59 2.00 -0.60
CA GLY A 53 -7.03 2.79 -1.68
C GLY A 53 -7.34 2.20 -3.06
N GLY A 54 -7.16 0.88 -3.24
CA GLY A 54 -7.51 0.18 -4.48
C GLY A 54 -9.01 0.26 -4.80
N ARG A 55 -9.87 0.07 -3.80
CA ARG A 55 -11.33 0.22 -3.94
C ARG A 55 -11.75 1.66 -4.26
N GLY A 56 -11.14 2.63 -3.60
CA GLY A 56 -11.37 4.05 -3.83
C GLY A 56 -10.99 4.48 -5.25
N LEU A 57 -9.83 4.02 -5.73
CA LEU A 57 -9.37 4.29 -7.09
C LEU A 57 -10.34 3.73 -8.14
N ALA A 58 -10.78 2.47 -7.99
CA ALA A 58 -11.74 1.87 -8.90
C ALA A 58 -13.06 2.65 -8.96
N ARG A 59 -13.60 3.05 -7.79
CA ARG A 59 -14.78 3.91 -7.71
C ARG A 59 -14.58 5.26 -8.39
N HIS A 60 -13.44 5.90 -8.17
CA HIS A 60 -13.13 7.21 -8.75
C HIS A 60 -13.06 7.15 -10.28
N LEU A 61 -12.52 6.06 -10.83
CA LEU A 61 -12.40 5.83 -12.27
C LEU A 61 -13.67 5.25 -12.91
N GLY A 62 -14.67 4.86 -12.11
CA GLY A 62 -15.88 4.19 -12.61
C GLY A 62 -15.61 2.80 -13.20
N VAL A 63 -14.56 2.11 -12.74
CA VAL A 63 -14.17 0.78 -13.23
C VAL A 63 -14.36 -0.29 -12.15
N ASN A 64 -14.46 -1.54 -12.57
CA ASN A 64 -14.51 -2.68 -11.65
C ASN A 64 -13.10 -3.06 -11.16
N LEU A 65 -12.92 -3.14 -9.85
CA LEU A 65 -11.73 -3.75 -9.26
C LEU A 65 -11.84 -5.27 -9.38
N LEU A 66 -11.11 -5.86 -10.33
CA LEU A 66 -11.17 -7.30 -10.60
C LEU A 66 -10.48 -8.13 -9.51
N SER A 67 -9.33 -7.68 -9.02
CA SER A 67 -8.63 -8.30 -7.90
C SER A 67 -7.70 -7.31 -7.20
N HIS A 68 -7.44 -7.55 -5.91
CA HIS A 68 -6.43 -6.83 -5.13
C HIS A 68 -5.59 -7.85 -4.36
N ARG A 69 -4.27 -7.68 -4.42
CA ARG A 69 -3.31 -8.44 -3.63
C ARG A 69 -2.34 -7.47 -2.98
N GLY A 70 -2.32 -7.46 -1.64
CA GLY A 70 -1.25 -6.81 -0.88
C GLY A 70 -0.07 -7.78 -0.71
N SER A 71 1.15 -7.30 -0.94
CA SER A 71 2.37 -7.98 -0.54
C SER A 71 3.02 -7.19 0.60
N ALA A 72 3.15 -7.80 1.78
CA ALA A 72 3.96 -7.23 2.84
C ALA A 72 5.43 -7.53 2.55
N VAL A 73 6.19 -6.54 2.07
CA VAL A 73 7.65 -6.66 2.06
C VAL A 73 8.10 -6.49 3.52
N ALA A 74 8.58 -7.57 4.13
CA ALA A 74 9.21 -7.51 5.44
C ALA A 74 10.54 -6.74 5.27
N GLY A 75 10.59 -5.53 5.81
CA GLY A 75 11.83 -4.83 6.12
C GLY A 75 12.23 -5.11 7.57
#